data_AF-A0A6G0TCA7-F1
#
_entry.id   AF-A0A6G0TCA7-F1
#
_cell.length_a   1.000
_cell.length_b   1.000
_cell.length_c   1.000
_cell.angle_alpha   90.00
_cell.angle_beta   90.00
_cell.angle_gamma   90.00
#
_symmetry.space_group_name_H-M   'P 1'
#
loop_
_entity.id
_entity.type
_entity.pdbx_description
1 polymer ?
#
loop_
_entity_poly.entity_id
_entity_poly.type
_entity_poly.pdbx_seq_one_letter_code
_entity_poly.pdbx_strand_id
1 'polypeptide(L)'
;MNDFIYLKINKFGIKTYSSMPLEWLFGRRMSPDEMLRKNQRALNKAMRDLDRENMRMEQQEKKIIMDIKKMAKDGQMLLLVSFIILCSIMKSIKSKTKRVVPPFSSQSRQPNTIVAGPPRTRSCQTPIGNTAFRRYYDRGDFMLSVDSGRVMWKTSFENIDYHHYLPIFFDGLREVAYPYRAVAERGATDMLKNGTPDRILPVVPQLIIPIKLALNTGHPDVVIATLKMVQTLVTSADMVGEALVPYYRQILPPLNVYKNLNKNTGDGIDYAQYQQEDVGDLVNNTLEILERHGGAHAFINIKYMIPTYESSVAN
;
A
#
# COMPACT_ATOMS: atom_id res chain seq x y z
N MET A 1 -1.59 6.52 -50.50
CA MET A 1 -1.86 7.90 -50.93
C MET A 1 -1.26 8.82 -49.89
N ASN A 2 -0.25 9.59 -50.31
CA ASN A 2 0.17 10.92 -49.82
C ASN A 2 0.42 11.08 -48.31
N ASP A 3 1.61 11.41 -47.80
CA ASP A 3 2.47 12.55 -48.17
C ASP A 3 3.94 12.27 -47.77
N PHE A 4 4.89 12.38 -48.70
CA PHE A 4 5.74 13.54 -49.00
C PHE A 4 6.89 13.81 -48.01
N ILE A 5 8.10 13.70 -48.58
CA ILE A 5 9.41 14.00 -48.03
C ILE A 5 9.61 15.52 -47.96
N TYR A 6 10.25 16.02 -46.89
CA TYR A 6 11.05 17.25 -46.95
C TYR A 6 12.47 17.03 -46.41
N LEU A 7 13.40 17.72 -47.06
CA LEU A 7 14.85 17.55 -47.16
C LEU A 7 15.68 17.77 -45.87
N LYS A 8 16.67 16.88 -45.67
CA LYS A 8 18.15 17.11 -45.66
C LYS A 8 18.59 18.58 -45.49
N ILE A 9 19.46 19.00 -44.55
CA ILE A 9 20.91 18.72 -44.45
C ILE A 9 21.49 19.16 -43.07
N ASN A 10 22.29 18.26 -42.48
CA ASN A 10 23.47 18.38 -41.59
C ASN A 10 23.68 19.59 -40.67
N LYS A 11 23.81 19.31 -39.35
CA LYS A 11 25.08 19.15 -38.59
C LYS A 11 24.66 18.88 -37.12
N PHE A 12 25.37 18.03 -36.40
CA PHE A 12 25.04 17.50 -35.05
C PHE A 12 24.18 16.22 -35.06
N GLY A 13 24.83 15.13 -34.65
CA GLY A 13 24.22 13.81 -34.53
C GLY A 13 23.18 13.79 -33.42
N ILE A 14 21.91 13.77 -33.81
CA ILE A 14 20.80 13.43 -32.93
C ILE A 14 20.30 12.06 -33.41
N LYS A 15 20.58 11.03 -32.61
CA LYS A 15 20.00 9.70 -32.78
C LYS A 15 18.49 9.84 -32.61
N THR A 16 17.73 9.67 -33.68
CA THR A 16 16.29 9.51 -33.61
C THR A 16 15.99 8.22 -32.85
N TYR A 17 15.46 8.33 -31.63
CA TYR A 17 14.90 7.20 -30.92
C TYR A 17 13.64 6.77 -31.66
N SER A 18 13.76 5.74 -32.50
CA SER A 18 12.62 4.94 -32.94
C SER A 18 11.81 4.57 -31.71
N SER A 19 10.50 4.85 -31.73
CA SER A 19 9.55 4.46 -30.69
C SER A 19 9.72 2.98 -30.36
N MET A 20 10.41 2.68 -29.26
CA MET A 20 10.44 1.32 -28.74
C MET A 20 9.04 1.03 -28.19
N PRO A 21 8.36 -0.03 -28.67
CA PRO A 21 7.03 -0.36 -28.17
C PRO A 21 7.10 -0.60 -26.65
N LEU A 22 6.10 -0.08 -25.92
CA LEU A 22 5.94 -0.17 -24.46
C LEU A 22 5.95 -1.61 -23.89
N GLU A 23 6.01 -2.65 -24.73
CA GLU A 23 6.03 -4.07 -24.35
C GLU A 23 7.31 -4.53 -23.63
N TRP A 24 8.44 -3.82 -23.79
CA TRP A 24 9.69 -4.19 -23.14
C TRP A 24 9.75 -3.75 -21.67
N LEU A 25 9.07 -2.65 -21.32
CA LEU A 25 9.04 -2.10 -19.95
C LEU A 25 7.95 -2.76 -19.09
N PHE A 26 6.86 -3.21 -19.69
CA PHE A 26 5.78 -3.93 -19.05
C PHE A 26 5.64 -5.28 -19.74
N GLY A 27 6.32 -6.31 -19.22
CA GLY A 27 6.28 -7.65 -19.79
C GLY A 27 4.85 -8.09 -20.15
N ARG A 28 4.69 -8.78 -21.29
CA ARG A 28 3.39 -9.22 -21.82
C ARG A 28 2.57 -9.91 -20.72
N ARG A 29 1.36 -9.38 -20.46
CA ARG A 29 0.37 -10.07 -19.63
C ARG A 29 -0.07 -11.32 -20.41
N MET A 30 0.36 -12.49 -19.96
CA MET A 30 -0.06 -13.76 -20.54
C MET A 30 -1.59 -13.85 -20.50
N SER A 31 -2.20 -14.25 -21.62
CA SER A 31 -3.63 -14.55 -21.68
C SER A 31 -3.95 -15.74 -20.75
N PRO A 32 -5.14 -15.81 -20.13
CA PRO A 32 -5.57 -16.98 -19.35
C PRO A 32 -5.31 -18.32 -20.06
N ASP A 33 -5.57 -18.40 -21.37
CA ASP A 33 -5.33 -19.60 -22.18
C ASP A 33 -3.85 -19.96 -22.31
N GLU A 34 -2.99 -18.95 -22.37
CA GLU A 34 -1.54 -19.13 -22.44
C GLU A 34 -0.99 -19.64 -21.10
N MET A 35 -1.55 -19.15 -20.00
CA MET A 35 -1.23 -19.60 -18.65
C MET A 35 -1.65 -21.07 -18.45
N LEU A 36 -2.84 -21.46 -18.92
CA LEU A 36 -3.31 -22.85 -18.88
C LEU A 36 -2.39 -23.78 -19.67
N ARG A 37 -1.98 -23.39 -20.89
CA ARG A 37 -1.03 -24.18 -21.70
C ARG A 37 0.33 -24.33 -21.02
N LYS A 38 0.83 -23.27 -20.39
CA LYS A 38 2.10 -23.31 -19.64
C LYS A 38 2.01 -24.22 -18.42
N ASN A 39 0.91 -24.16 -17.68
CA ASN A 39 0.64 -25.05 -16.54
C ASN A 39 0.53 -26.52 -17.00
N GLN A 40 -0.19 -26.79 -18.11
CA GLN A 40 -0.31 -28.15 -18.64
C GLN A 40 1.04 -28.74 -19.07
N ARG A 41 1.91 -27.93 -19.70
CA ARG A 41 3.28 -28.35 -20.06
C ARG A 41 4.13 -28.64 -18.83
N ALA A 42 4.01 -27.80 -17.80
CA ALA A 42 4.71 -28.02 -16.53
C ALA A 42 4.26 -29.32 -15.86
N LEU A 43 2.95 -29.62 -15.86
CA LEU A 43 2.41 -30.89 -15.33
C LEU A 43 2.96 -32.11 -16.09
N ASN A 44 2.92 -32.09 -17.43
CA ASN A 44 3.41 -33.20 -18.25
C ASN A 44 4.94 -33.40 -18.13
N LYS A 45 5.70 -32.33 -17.89
CA LYS A 45 7.13 -32.43 -17.58
C LYS A 45 7.35 -33.07 -16.22
N ALA A 46 6.63 -32.62 -15.19
CA ALA A 46 6.71 -33.17 -13.85
C ALA A 46 6.35 -34.66 -13.79
N MET A 47 5.34 -35.10 -14.56
CA MET A 47 4.99 -36.53 -14.67
C MET A 47 6.15 -37.36 -15.20
N ARG A 48 6.79 -36.93 -16.29
CA ARG A 48 7.93 -37.66 -16.87
C ARG A 48 9.16 -37.67 -15.96
N ASP A 49 9.40 -36.58 -15.24
CA ASP A 49 10.50 -36.51 -14.27
C ASP A 49 10.24 -37.47 -13.10
N LEU A 50 8.98 -37.60 -12.65
CA LEU A 50 8.56 -38.56 -11.62
C LEU A 50 8.79 -40.01 -12.08
N ASP A 51 8.39 -40.36 -13.31
CA ASP A 51 8.58 -41.71 -13.85
C ASP A 51 10.07 -42.11 -13.92
N ARG A 52 10.95 -41.16 -14.23
CA ARG A 52 12.41 -41.38 -14.23
C ARG A 52 12.96 -41.57 -12.82
N GLU A 53 12.47 -40.81 -11.84
CA GLU A 53 12.86 -40.98 -10.44
C GLU A 53 12.40 -42.33 -9.90
N ASN A 54 11.18 -42.77 -10.22
CA ASN A 54 10.67 -44.08 -9.85
C ASN A 54 11.57 -45.20 -10.38
N MET A 55 11.93 -45.19 -11.66
CA MET A 55 12.84 -46.20 -12.23
C MET A 55 14.22 -46.20 -11.56
N ARG A 56 14.77 -45.04 -11.20
CA ARG A 56 16.05 -44.94 -10.47
C ARG A 56 15.94 -45.51 -9.06
N MET A 57 14.86 -45.20 -8.36
CA MET A 57 14.59 -45.70 -7.01
C MET A 57 14.45 -47.23 -7.01
N GLU A 58 13.69 -47.79 -7.96
CA GLU A 58 13.54 -49.24 -8.10
C GLU A 58 14.87 -49.96 -8.37
N GLN A 59 15.77 -49.36 -9.16
CA GLN A 59 17.12 -49.89 -9.38
C GLN A 59 17.96 -49.87 -8.10
N GLN A 60 17.89 -48.78 -7.33
CA GLN A 60 18.59 -48.65 -6.06
C GLN A 60 18.06 -49.65 -5.03
N GLU A 61 16.74 -49.83 -4.94
CA GLU A 61 16.12 -50.81 -4.06
C GLU A 61 16.60 -52.23 -4.37
N LYS A 62 16.61 -52.62 -5.66
CA LYS A 62 17.14 -53.93 -6.08
C LYS A 62 18.60 -54.11 -5.71
N LYS A 63 19.43 -53.08 -5.90
CA LYS A 63 20.85 -53.11 -5.52
C LYS A 63 21.03 -53.26 -4.01
N ILE A 64 20.31 -52.48 -3.21
CA ILE A 64 20.35 -52.55 -1.74
C ILE A 64 19.90 -53.94 -1.27
N ILE A 65 18.84 -54.52 -1.85
CA ILE A 65 18.38 -55.87 -1.51
C ILE A 65 19.47 -56.91 -1.81
N MET A 66 20.16 -56.80 -2.94
CA MET A 66 21.28 -57.68 -3.27
C MET A 66 22.44 -57.54 -2.30
N ASP A 67 22.82 -56.30 -1.97
CA ASP A 67 23.91 -56.00 -1.04
C ASP A 67 23.59 -56.51 0.38
N ILE A 68 22.34 -56.34 0.86
CA ILE A 68 21.88 -56.91 2.14
C ILE A 68 21.95 -58.44 2.13
N LYS A 69 21.48 -59.09 1.05
CA LYS A 69 21.55 -60.55 0.91
C LYS A 69 23.00 -61.05 0.91
N LYS A 70 23.93 -60.28 0.35
CA LYS A 70 25.37 -60.59 0.37
C LYS A 70 25.96 -60.41 1.77
N MET A 71 25.73 -59.27 2.42
CA MET A 71 26.18 -59.00 3.79
C MET A 71 25.64 -60.01 4.82
N ALA A 72 24.40 -60.49 4.63
CA ALA A 72 23.81 -61.53 5.46
C ALA A 72 24.50 -62.89 5.28
N LYS A 73 24.96 -63.23 4.06
CA LYS A 73 25.74 -64.45 3.80
C LYS A 73 27.15 -64.37 4.39
N ASP A 74 27.74 -63.18 4.41
CA ASP A 74 29.08 -62.92 4.96
C ASP A 74 29.10 -62.78 6.51
N GLY A 75 27.97 -63.03 7.19
CA GLY A 75 27.89 -63.08 8.66
C GLY A 75 27.89 -61.72 9.38
N GLN A 76 27.73 -60.60 8.66
CA GLN A 76 27.86 -59.25 9.19
C GLN A 76 26.59 -58.72 9.89
N MET A 77 26.03 -59.51 10.81
CA MET A 77 24.73 -59.23 11.45
C MET A 77 24.68 -57.93 12.27
N LEU A 78 25.79 -57.53 12.93
CA LEU A 78 25.86 -56.30 13.74
C LEU A 78 25.72 -55.01 12.90
N LEU A 79 26.32 -54.98 11.70
CA LEU A 79 26.20 -53.86 10.76
C LEU A 79 24.76 -53.73 10.22
N LEU A 80 24.09 -54.86 9.99
CA LEU A 80 22.69 -54.86 9.54
C LEU A 80 21.74 -54.27 10.59
N VAL A 81 21.92 -54.62 11.87
CA VAL A 81 21.07 -54.11 12.96
C VAL A 81 21.26 -52.60 13.17
N SER A 82 22.50 -52.12 13.16
CA SER A 82 22.80 -50.69 13.29
C SER A 82 22.24 -49.87 12.10
N PHE A 83 22.31 -50.41 10.88
CA PHE A 83 21.71 -49.78 9.69
C PHE A 83 20.18 -49.70 9.77
N ILE A 84 19.51 -50.76 10.26
CA ILE A 84 18.06 -50.78 10.44
C ILE A 84 17.62 -49.71 11.46
N ILE A 85 18.33 -49.61 12.59
CA ILE A 85 18.05 -48.61 13.63
C ILE A 85 18.23 -47.20 13.06
N LEU A 86 19.33 -46.94 12.36
CA LEU A 86 19.60 -45.65 11.71
C LEU A 86 18.51 -45.30 10.69
N CYS A 87 18.14 -46.24 9.81
CA CYS A 87 17.06 -46.03 8.83
C CYS A 87 15.71 -45.74 9.51
N SER A 88 15.41 -46.39 10.63
CA SER A 88 14.17 -46.15 11.39
C SER A 88 14.16 -44.76 12.02
N ILE A 89 15.28 -44.33 12.59
CA ILE A 89 15.47 -42.98 13.14
C ILE A 89 15.36 -41.93 12.02
N MET A 90 16.02 -42.14 10.88
CA MET A 90 15.96 -41.23 9.73
C MET A 90 14.56 -41.10 9.13
N LYS A 91 13.80 -42.20 9.04
CA LYS A 91 12.37 -42.18 8.62
C LYS A 91 11.51 -41.37 9.58
N SER A 92 11.74 -41.52 10.89
CA SER A 92 11.04 -40.76 11.94
C SER A 92 11.35 -39.26 11.90
N ILE A 93 12.58 -38.88 11.57
CA ILE A 93 13.00 -37.46 11.46
C ILE A 93 12.37 -36.81 10.22
N LYS A 94 12.41 -37.49 9.05
CA LYS A 94 11.86 -36.95 7.79
C LYS A 94 10.34 -36.73 7.82
N SER A 95 9.58 -37.51 8.60
CA SER A 95 8.12 -37.35 8.67
C SER A 95 7.66 -36.13 9.47
N LYS A 96 8.52 -35.58 10.35
CA LYS A 96 8.18 -34.44 11.22
C LYS A 96 8.25 -33.09 10.50
N THR A 97 9.13 -32.93 9.52
CA THR A 97 9.32 -31.66 8.80
C THR A 97 8.51 -31.65 7.50
N LYS A 98 7.44 -30.85 7.45
CA LYS A 98 6.67 -30.66 6.20
C LYS A 98 7.37 -29.63 5.31
N ARG A 99 7.52 -29.93 4.02
CA ARG A 99 8.16 -29.03 3.04
C ARG A 99 7.17 -27.97 2.54
N VAL A 100 7.58 -26.71 2.47
CA VAL A 100 6.78 -25.66 1.82
C VAL A 100 6.91 -25.76 0.30
N VAL A 101 5.78 -25.86 -0.39
CA VAL A 101 5.71 -26.04 -1.85
C VAL A 101 4.84 -24.96 -2.50
N PRO A 102 5.11 -24.60 -3.77
CA PRO A 102 4.27 -23.65 -4.48
C PRO A 102 2.83 -24.17 -4.64
N PRO A 103 1.82 -23.29 -4.60
CA PRO A 103 0.43 -23.66 -4.83
C PRO A 103 0.23 -24.16 -6.27
N PHE A 104 -0.78 -25.01 -6.47
CA PHE A 104 -1.16 -25.58 -7.77
C PHE A 104 -0.06 -26.39 -8.49
N SER A 105 1.00 -26.78 -7.77
CA SER A 105 2.05 -27.67 -8.27
C SER A 105 1.73 -29.13 -7.97
N SER A 106 2.23 -30.08 -8.78
CA SER A 106 2.14 -31.52 -8.46
C SER A 106 2.72 -31.84 -7.07
N GLN A 107 3.68 -31.03 -6.59
CA GLN A 107 4.29 -31.16 -5.26
C GLN A 107 3.29 -30.89 -4.12
N SER A 108 2.24 -30.09 -4.34
CA SER A 108 1.22 -29.83 -3.32
C SER A 108 0.32 -31.03 -3.06
N ARG A 109 0.30 -32.02 -3.97
CA ARG A 109 -0.45 -33.28 -3.82
C ARG A 109 0.36 -34.36 -3.09
N GLN A 110 1.65 -34.11 -2.87
CA GLN A 110 2.53 -35.08 -2.20
C GLN A 110 2.31 -35.03 -0.68
N PRO A 111 2.39 -36.18 0.02
CA PRO A 111 2.32 -36.21 1.48
C PRO A 111 3.50 -35.43 2.10
N ASN A 112 3.34 -34.95 3.33
CA ASN A 112 4.34 -34.15 4.06
C ASN A 112 4.72 -32.82 3.41
N THR A 113 3.78 -32.17 2.72
CA THR A 113 3.95 -30.82 2.16
C THR A 113 2.96 -29.82 2.76
N ILE A 114 3.33 -28.54 2.80
CA ILE A 114 2.46 -27.40 3.15
C ILE A 114 2.47 -26.46 1.95
N VAL A 115 1.30 -26.08 1.48
CA VAL A 115 1.16 -25.11 0.39
C VAL A 115 1.47 -23.72 0.90
N ALA A 116 2.37 -23.00 0.22
CA ALA A 116 2.60 -21.60 0.50
C ALA A 116 1.30 -20.80 0.30
N GLY A 117 0.89 -20.05 1.33
CA GLY A 117 -0.25 -19.14 1.23
C GLY A 117 0.00 -18.06 0.16
N PRO A 118 -1.07 -17.39 -0.31
CA PRO A 118 -0.90 -16.25 -1.21
C PRO A 118 0.05 -15.22 -0.56
N PRO A 119 0.89 -14.54 -1.35
CA PRO A 119 1.71 -13.47 -0.81
C PRO A 119 0.78 -12.47 -0.13
N ARG A 120 1.15 -12.02 1.08
CA ARG A 120 0.42 -10.93 1.73
C ARG A 120 0.47 -9.72 0.81
N THR A 121 -0.64 -9.42 0.15
CA THR A 121 -0.81 -8.17 -0.57
C THR A 121 -0.62 -7.07 0.47
N ARG A 122 0.55 -6.42 0.45
CA ARG A 122 0.71 -5.21 1.25
C ARG A 122 -0.29 -4.22 0.69
N SER A 123 -1.16 -3.68 1.55
CA SER A 123 -1.85 -2.44 1.22
C SER A 123 -0.79 -1.45 0.73
N CYS A 124 -1.09 -0.71 -0.34
CA CYS A 124 -0.16 0.25 -0.91
C CYS A 124 0.02 1.40 0.07
N GLN A 125 0.87 1.20 1.09
CA GLN A 125 1.16 2.20 2.10
C GLN A 125 2.24 3.13 1.58
N THR A 126 1.97 4.42 1.64
CA THR A 126 2.97 5.44 1.33
C THR A 126 4.01 5.51 2.45
N PRO A 127 5.31 5.63 2.13
CA PRO A 127 6.32 5.80 3.16
C PRO A 127 6.10 7.13 3.90
N ILE A 128 6.30 7.11 5.22
CA ILE A 128 6.31 8.32 6.05
C ILE A 128 7.56 9.13 5.75
N GLY A 129 7.42 10.45 5.67
CA GLY A 129 8.54 11.38 5.56
C GLY A 129 9.10 11.59 4.15
N ASN A 130 10.24 12.30 4.09
CA ASN A 130 10.87 12.81 2.85
C ASN A 130 9.92 13.69 2.03
N THR A 131 9.12 14.49 2.75
CA THR A 131 8.20 15.45 2.16
C THR A 131 8.95 16.60 1.51
N ALA A 132 8.30 17.28 0.58
CA ALA A 132 8.78 18.56 0.08
C ALA A 132 8.93 19.55 1.24
N PHE A 133 7.97 19.55 2.17
CA PHE A 133 7.94 20.41 3.36
C PHE A 133 9.27 20.41 4.13
N ARG A 134 9.83 19.22 4.41
CA ARG A 134 11.10 19.11 5.14
C ARG A 134 12.24 19.85 4.45
N ARG A 135 12.32 19.79 3.12
CA ARG A 135 13.36 20.48 2.34
C ARG A 135 13.19 22.00 2.39
N TYR A 136 11.96 22.50 2.32
CA TYR A 136 11.69 23.95 2.44
C TYR A 136 11.97 24.45 3.86
N TYR A 137 11.68 23.64 4.88
CA TYR A 137 11.99 23.96 6.27
C TYR A 137 13.50 24.04 6.53
N ASP A 138 14.25 23.03 6.10
CA ASP A 138 15.70 22.97 6.28
C ASP A 138 16.42 24.10 5.51
N ARG A 139 15.85 24.57 4.39
CA ARG A 139 16.34 25.75 3.67
C ARG A 139 16.00 27.08 4.33
N GLY A 140 14.98 27.12 5.19
CA GLY A 140 14.49 28.36 5.80
C GLY A 140 13.64 29.22 4.86
N ASP A 141 12.98 28.61 3.86
CA ASP A 141 12.16 29.31 2.86
C ASP A 141 10.82 29.81 3.44
N PHE A 142 10.42 29.32 4.61
CA PHE A 142 9.13 29.66 5.22
C PHE A 142 9.14 31.02 5.92
N MET A 143 8.07 31.78 5.74
CA MET A 143 7.81 33.07 6.43
C MET A 143 7.38 32.88 7.91
N LEU A 144 7.89 31.84 8.56
CA LEU A 144 7.52 31.40 9.90
C LEU A 144 8.76 31.35 10.80
N SER A 145 8.57 31.62 12.09
CA SER A 145 9.57 31.39 13.13
C SER A 145 8.99 30.46 14.18
N VAL A 146 9.81 29.53 14.68
CA VAL A 146 9.46 28.72 15.84
C VAL A 146 10.20 29.31 17.03
N ASP A 147 9.49 30.03 17.89
CA ASP A 147 10.05 30.57 19.13
C ASP A 147 9.47 29.81 20.32
N SER A 148 10.35 29.13 21.09
CA SER A 148 9.98 28.45 22.34
C SER A 148 8.75 27.54 22.22
N GLY A 149 8.63 26.84 21.08
CA GLY A 149 7.51 25.95 20.77
C GLY A 149 6.26 26.62 20.19
N ARG A 150 6.23 27.94 20.03
CA ARG A 150 5.16 28.70 19.37
C ARG A 150 5.55 29.07 17.95
N VAL A 151 4.63 28.83 17.02
CA VAL A 151 4.80 29.20 15.61
C VAL A 151 4.31 30.63 15.42
N MET A 152 5.20 31.52 15.03
CA MET A 152 4.94 32.94 14.81
C MET A 152 5.15 33.29 13.33
N TRP A 153 4.17 33.95 12.73
CA TRP A 153 4.25 34.42 11.35
C TRP A 153 5.07 35.72 11.26
N LYS A 154 6.00 35.78 10.32
CA LYS A 154 6.81 36.99 10.05
C LYS A 154 6.12 37.95 9.08
N THR A 155 5.15 37.46 8.30
CA THR A 155 4.49 38.19 7.21
C THR A 155 2.97 38.08 7.34
N SER A 156 2.26 39.12 6.91
CA SER A 156 0.79 39.14 6.87
C SER A 156 0.22 38.14 5.86
N PHE A 157 -0.93 37.54 6.20
CA PHE A 157 -1.61 36.51 5.39
C PHE A 157 -2.05 36.98 3.99
N GLU A 158 -2.23 38.29 3.82
CA GLU A 158 -2.59 38.91 2.54
C GLU A 158 -1.47 38.86 1.49
N ASN A 159 -0.20 38.77 1.91
CA ASN A 159 0.94 38.80 0.99
C ASN A 159 1.49 37.39 0.70
N ILE A 160 0.91 36.36 1.29
CA ILE A 160 1.34 34.97 1.12
C ILE A 160 0.68 34.38 -0.13
N ASP A 161 1.48 33.70 -0.97
CA ASP A 161 0.98 32.96 -2.13
C ASP A 161 0.43 31.58 -1.73
N TYR A 162 -0.89 31.44 -1.76
CA TYR A 162 -1.58 30.22 -1.38
C TYR A 162 -1.29 29.05 -2.34
N HIS A 163 -1.03 29.32 -3.63
CA HIS A 163 -0.71 28.26 -4.60
C HIS A 163 0.63 27.59 -4.30
N HIS A 164 1.60 28.36 -3.81
CA HIS A 164 2.91 27.83 -3.47
C HIS A 164 2.93 27.18 -2.09
N TYR A 165 2.50 27.90 -1.05
CA TYR A 165 2.76 27.47 0.33
C TYR A 165 1.75 26.46 0.86
N LEU A 166 0.46 26.58 0.51
CA LEU A 166 -0.58 25.72 1.09
C LEU A 166 -0.39 24.24 0.73
N PRO A 167 -0.12 23.86 -0.54
CA PRO A 167 0.16 22.45 -0.87
C PRO A 167 1.40 21.90 -0.17
N ILE A 168 2.41 22.73 0.08
CA ILE A 168 3.64 22.32 0.78
C ILE A 168 3.32 22.01 2.26
N PHE A 169 2.52 22.84 2.93
CA PHE A 169 2.08 22.54 4.30
C PHE A 169 1.23 21.26 4.37
N PHE A 170 0.34 21.05 3.39
CA PHE A 170 -0.45 19.82 3.32
C PHE A 170 0.39 18.56 3.06
N ASP A 171 1.47 18.64 2.26
CA ASP A 171 2.43 17.52 2.12
C ASP A 171 3.18 17.28 3.44
N GLY A 172 3.45 18.33 4.20
CA GLY A 172 4.06 18.28 5.54
C GLY A 172 3.23 17.55 6.60
N LEU A 173 1.93 17.34 6.40
CA LEU A 173 1.08 16.56 7.32
C LEU A 173 1.52 15.10 7.45
N ARG A 174 2.33 14.61 6.49
CA ARG A 174 2.94 13.28 6.53
C ARG A 174 4.11 13.17 7.51
N GLU A 175 4.64 14.27 8.02
CA GLU A 175 5.76 14.24 8.95
C GLU A 175 5.27 13.96 10.38
N VAL A 176 5.96 13.04 11.07
CA VAL A 176 5.67 12.67 12.47
C VAL A 176 6.70 13.30 13.42
N ALA A 177 7.91 13.61 12.92
CA ALA A 177 8.99 14.14 13.73
C ALA A 177 8.74 15.60 14.17
N TYR A 178 9.00 15.89 15.43
CA TYR A 178 9.10 17.26 15.94
C TYR A 178 10.41 17.92 15.45
N PRO A 179 10.42 19.21 15.04
CA PRO A 179 9.34 20.20 15.06
C PRO A 179 8.44 20.22 13.81
N TYR A 180 8.77 19.46 12.77
CA TYR A 180 8.13 19.54 11.46
C TYR A 180 6.61 19.37 11.49
N ARG A 181 6.12 18.36 12.24
CA ARG A 181 4.68 18.10 12.38
C ARG A 181 3.92 19.33 12.89
N ALA A 182 4.39 19.91 13.99
CA ALA A 182 3.72 21.03 14.65
C ALA A 182 3.71 22.28 13.77
N VAL A 183 4.80 22.55 13.05
CA VAL A 183 4.89 23.69 12.13
C VAL A 183 3.98 23.50 10.93
N ALA A 184 3.91 22.29 10.35
CA ALA A 184 3.06 22.00 9.20
C ALA A 184 1.56 22.13 9.57
N GLU A 185 1.15 21.50 10.66
CA GLU A 185 -0.24 21.54 11.14
C GLU A 185 -0.68 22.96 11.50
N ARG A 186 0.15 23.69 12.26
CA ARG A 186 -0.18 25.05 12.69
C ARG A 186 -0.17 26.03 11.52
N GLY A 187 0.83 25.93 10.65
CA GLY A 187 0.94 26.75 9.44
C GLY A 187 -0.27 26.58 8.53
N ALA A 188 -0.67 25.35 8.24
CA ALA A 188 -1.86 25.07 7.45
C ALA A 188 -3.14 25.60 8.13
N THR A 189 -3.29 25.36 9.44
CA THR A 189 -4.47 25.81 10.19
C THR A 189 -4.61 27.33 10.19
N ASP A 190 -3.52 28.06 10.41
CA ASP A 190 -3.53 29.53 10.44
C ASP A 190 -3.81 30.12 9.05
N MET A 191 -3.26 29.53 7.98
CA MET A 191 -3.54 29.96 6.61
C MET A 191 -5.00 29.75 6.22
N LEU A 192 -5.64 28.68 6.68
CA LEU A 192 -7.05 28.38 6.41
C LEU A 192 -7.99 29.29 7.22
N LYS A 193 -7.71 29.50 8.51
CA LYS A 193 -8.54 30.35 9.38
C LYS A 193 -8.50 31.83 9.03
N ASN A 194 -7.33 32.33 8.65
CA ASN A 194 -7.14 33.74 8.32
C ASN A 194 -7.23 34.03 6.81
N GLY A 195 -7.34 32.99 5.98
CA GLY A 195 -7.35 33.11 4.53
C GLY A 195 -8.71 33.54 3.99
N THR A 196 -8.68 34.30 2.90
CA THR A 196 -9.92 34.65 2.18
C THR A 196 -10.39 33.47 1.32
N PRO A 197 -11.71 33.21 1.23
CA PRO A 197 -12.27 32.11 0.43
C PRO A 197 -11.79 32.08 -1.02
N ASP A 198 -11.66 33.26 -1.64
CA ASP A 198 -11.25 33.42 -3.05
C ASP A 198 -9.83 32.90 -3.34
N ARG A 199 -8.97 32.85 -2.32
CA ARG A 199 -7.60 32.34 -2.45
C ARG A 199 -7.50 30.84 -2.17
N ILE A 200 -8.41 30.31 -1.36
CA ILE A 200 -8.40 28.89 -0.98
C ILE A 200 -9.00 28.04 -2.10
N LEU A 201 -10.13 28.48 -2.69
CA LEU A 201 -10.87 27.75 -3.72
C LEU A 201 -10.00 27.31 -4.92
N PRO A 202 -9.16 28.17 -5.52
CA PRO A 202 -8.34 27.79 -6.68
C PRO A 202 -7.25 26.76 -6.35
N VAL A 203 -6.88 26.62 -5.08
CA VAL A 203 -5.81 25.72 -4.62
C VAL A 203 -6.32 24.32 -4.30
N VAL A 204 -7.63 24.15 -4.06
CA VAL A 204 -8.26 22.86 -3.70
C VAL A 204 -7.79 21.69 -4.57
N PRO A 205 -7.72 21.77 -5.92
CA PRO A 205 -7.26 20.65 -6.75
C PRO A 205 -5.81 20.23 -6.46
N GLN A 206 -4.95 21.15 -6.02
CA GLN A 206 -3.55 20.89 -5.70
C GLN A 206 -3.40 20.17 -4.35
N LEU A 207 -4.37 20.31 -3.44
CA LEU A 207 -4.37 19.68 -2.11
C LEU A 207 -4.77 18.20 -2.13
N ILE A 208 -5.47 17.76 -3.18
CA ILE A 208 -6.01 16.40 -3.29
C ILE A 208 -4.91 15.34 -3.22
N ILE A 209 -3.79 15.57 -3.91
CA ILE A 209 -2.66 14.62 -3.94
C ILE A 209 -1.99 14.52 -2.56
N PRO A 210 -1.55 15.61 -1.91
CA PRO A 210 -1.03 15.58 -0.55
C PRO A 210 -1.97 14.89 0.46
N ILE A 211 -3.27 15.22 0.44
CA ILE A 211 -4.27 14.60 1.35
C ILE A 211 -4.33 13.09 1.11
N LYS A 212 -4.46 12.66 -0.15
CA LYS A 212 -4.47 11.24 -0.51
C LYS A 212 -3.19 10.53 -0.06
N LEU A 213 -2.03 11.14 -0.26
CA LEU A 213 -0.75 10.54 0.13
C LEU A 213 -0.64 10.40 1.65
N ALA A 214 -1.19 11.35 2.42
CA ALA A 214 -1.17 11.32 3.87
C ALA A 214 -2.13 10.28 4.46
N LEU A 215 -3.34 10.16 3.91
CA LEU A 215 -4.30 9.12 4.30
C LEU A 215 -3.82 7.70 3.97
N ASN A 216 -3.03 7.54 2.91
CA ASN A 216 -2.45 6.24 2.54
C ASN A 216 -1.23 5.82 3.38
N THR A 217 -0.77 6.64 4.35
CA THR A 217 0.42 6.29 5.15
C THR A 217 0.20 5.08 6.04
N GLY A 218 -1.04 4.81 6.48
CA GLY A 218 -1.30 3.74 7.44
C GLY A 218 -1.20 4.15 8.91
N HIS A 219 -0.70 5.36 9.20
CA HIS A 219 -0.42 5.80 10.58
C HIS A 219 -1.59 6.58 11.20
N PRO A 220 -2.13 6.15 12.36
CA PRO A 220 -3.33 6.76 12.93
C PRO A 220 -3.14 8.24 13.25
N ASP A 221 -1.99 8.65 13.82
CA ASP A 221 -1.74 10.05 14.19
C ASP A 221 -1.65 11.01 13.00
N VAL A 222 -1.18 10.50 11.85
CA VAL A 222 -1.15 11.25 10.58
C VAL A 222 -2.55 11.33 9.99
N VAL A 223 -3.28 10.22 10.01
CA VAL A 223 -4.67 10.17 9.52
C VAL A 223 -5.55 11.12 10.34
N ILE A 224 -5.47 11.08 11.67
CA ILE A 224 -6.21 11.99 12.56
C ILE A 224 -5.90 13.45 12.24
N ALA A 225 -4.62 13.80 12.12
CA ALA A 225 -4.20 15.16 11.78
C ALA A 225 -4.79 15.59 10.43
N THR A 226 -4.68 14.73 9.40
CA THR A 226 -5.18 15.04 8.06
C THR A 226 -6.70 15.17 8.02
N LEU A 227 -7.45 14.35 8.78
CA LEU A 227 -8.90 14.46 8.88
C LEU A 227 -9.31 15.78 9.54
N LYS A 228 -8.66 16.15 10.66
CA LYS A 228 -8.87 17.46 11.32
C LYS A 228 -8.56 18.64 10.38
N MET A 229 -7.52 18.52 9.55
CA MET A 229 -7.19 19.52 8.53
C MET A 229 -8.23 19.59 7.42
N VAL A 230 -8.78 18.46 6.96
CA VAL A 230 -9.86 18.42 5.97
C VAL A 230 -11.14 19.04 6.54
N GLN A 231 -11.49 18.75 7.79
CA GLN A 231 -12.63 19.40 8.45
C GLN A 231 -12.44 20.93 8.49
N THR A 232 -11.27 21.38 8.92
CA THR A 232 -10.94 22.82 8.97
C THR A 232 -11.02 23.44 7.58
N LEU A 233 -10.51 22.77 6.54
CA LEU A 233 -10.57 23.24 5.15
C LEU A 233 -12.02 23.44 4.67
N VAL A 234 -12.90 22.49 4.94
CA VAL A 234 -14.31 22.53 4.51
C VAL A 234 -15.08 23.61 5.26
N THR A 235 -14.82 23.80 6.55
CA THR A 235 -15.47 24.84 7.37
C THR A 235 -14.93 26.24 7.09
N SER A 236 -13.76 26.37 6.45
CA SER A 236 -13.14 27.70 6.20
C SER A 236 -13.81 28.50 5.10
N ALA A 237 -14.48 27.86 4.13
CA ALA A 237 -15.14 28.56 3.03
C ALA A 237 -16.31 27.75 2.44
N ASP A 238 -17.44 28.42 2.22
CA ASP A 238 -18.72 27.78 1.88
C ASP A 238 -18.66 26.93 0.60
N MET A 239 -17.99 27.43 -0.44
CA MET A 239 -17.91 26.74 -1.74
C MET A 239 -16.85 25.62 -1.80
N VAL A 240 -16.00 25.48 -0.77
CA VAL A 240 -14.92 24.48 -0.79
C VAL A 240 -15.47 23.07 -0.67
N GLY A 241 -16.53 22.87 0.11
CA GLY A 241 -17.20 21.57 0.25
C GLY A 241 -17.73 21.07 -1.10
N GLU A 242 -18.42 21.92 -1.86
CA GLU A 242 -18.92 21.58 -3.20
C GLU A 242 -17.78 21.29 -4.19
N ALA A 243 -16.70 22.09 -4.14
CA ALA A 243 -15.53 21.90 -4.99
C ALA A 243 -14.77 20.58 -4.71
N LEU A 244 -14.93 20.00 -3.51
CA LEU A 244 -14.28 18.74 -3.12
C LEU A 244 -15.02 17.48 -3.64
N VAL A 245 -16.32 17.57 -3.94
CA VAL A 245 -17.16 16.43 -4.33
C VAL A 245 -16.57 15.61 -5.50
N PRO A 246 -16.04 16.21 -6.59
CA PRO A 246 -15.44 15.45 -7.69
C PRO A 246 -14.24 14.60 -7.26
N TYR A 247 -13.58 14.97 -6.17
CA TYR A 247 -12.35 14.35 -5.68
C TYR A 247 -12.59 13.29 -4.59
N TYR A 248 -13.84 13.09 -4.15
CA TYR A 248 -14.20 12.04 -3.17
C TYR A 248 -13.74 10.64 -3.61
N ARG A 249 -13.70 10.38 -4.92
CA ARG A 249 -13.20 9.11 -5.47
C ARG A 249 -11.73 8.82 -5.15
N GLN A 250 -10.95 9.87 -4.89
CA GLN A 250 -9.52 9.77 -4.63
C GLN A 250 -9.21 9.78 -3.13
N ILE A 251 -9.99 10.53 -2.35
CA ILE A 251 -9.72 10.80 -0.92
C ILE A 251 -10.42 9.79 0.00
N LEU A 252 -11.63 9.34 -0.35
CA LEU A 252 -12.44 8.49 0.54
C LEU A 252 -12.05 7.01 0.59
N PRO A 253 -11.55 6.34 -0.47
CA PRO A 253 -11.24 4.91 -0.41
C PRO A 253 -10.30 4.50 0.75
N PRO A 254 -9.23 5.26 1.09
CA PRO A 254 -8.40 4.97 2.26
C PRO A 254 -9.16 4.95 3.60
N LEU A 255 -10.23 5.73 3.75
CA LEU A 255 -10.99 5.85 5.00
C LEU A 255 -11.78 4.59 5.35
N ASN A 256 -12.08 3.75 4.36
CA ASN A 256 -12.86 2.52 4.58
C ASN A 256 -12.11 1.51 5.49
N VAL A 257 -10.78 1.58 5.54
CA VAL A 257 -9.96 0.78 6.48
C VAL A 257 -10.17 1.22 7.92
N TYR A 258 -10.34 2.52 8.15
CA TYR A 258 -10.37 3.13 9.47
C TYR A 258 -11.76 3.22 10.08
N LYS A 259 -12.81 3.15 9.27
CA LYS A 259 -14.19 3.37 9.70
C LYS A 259 -14.67 2.44 10.83
N ASN A 260 -14.22 1.19 10.83
CA ASN A 260 -14.61 0.20 11.84
C ASN A 260 -13.58 0.05 12.96
N LEU A 261 -12.54 0.89 12.98
CA LEU A 261 -11.51 0.87 14.02
C LEU A 261 -11.96 1.75 15.19
N ASN A 262 -12.90 1.24 15.98
CA ASN A 262 -13.32 1.89 17.21
C ASN A 262 -12.67 1.19 18.41
N LYS A 263 -12.23 1.97 19.39
CA LYS A 263 -11.74 1.41 20.66
C LYS A 263 -12.93 0.81 21.42
N ASN A 264 -12.95 -0.51 21.57
CA ASN A 264 -13.98 -1.17 22.39
C ASN A 264 -13.48 -1.31 23.83
N THR A 265 -13.94 -0.40 24.71
CA THR A 265 -13.57 -0.39 26.14
C THR A 265 -14.48 -1.29 26.99
N GLY A 266 -15.44 -2.02 26.39
CA GLY A 266 -16.39 -2.85 27.12
C GLY A 266 -17.22 -2.01 28.10
N ASP A 267 -17.29 -2.44 29.36
CA ASP A 267 -17.93 -1.69 30.44
C ASP A 267 -17.04 -0.59 31.05
N GLY A 268 -15.78 -0.47 30.59
CA GLY A 268 -14.86 0.57 31.03
C GLY A 268 -15.16 1.92 30.39
N ILE A 269 -15.09 3.00 31.18
CA ILE A 269 -15.29 4.37 30.68
C ILE A 269 -13.98 4.88 30.06
N ASP A 270 -14.02 5.33 28.80
CA ASP A 270 -12.89 6.00 28.17
C ASP A 270 -12.86 7.49 28.54
N TYR A 271 -11.79 7.92 29.22
CA TYR A 271 -11.58 9.30 29.63
C TYR A 271 -10.93 10.16 28.53
N ALA A 272 -10.39 9.56 27.46
CA ALA A 272 -9.70 10.27 26.38
C ALA A 272 -10.67 10.84 25.31
N GLN A 273 -11.98 10.73 25.51
CA GLN A 273 -12.99 11.13 24.54
C GLN A 273 -12.92 12.63 24.17
N TYR A 274 -12.52 13.50 25.12
CA TYR A 274 -12.37 14.95 24.87
C TYR A 274 -11.30 15.27 23.81
N GLN A 275 -10.29 14.42 23.63
CA GLN A 275 -9.18 14.68 22.70
C GLN A 275 -9.51 14.31 21.24
N GLN A 276 -10.66 13.67 20.98
CA GLN A 276 -11.08 13.18 19.65
C GLN A 276 -9.94 12.46 18.92
N GLU A 277 -9.36 11.47 19.61
CA GLU A 277 -8.25 10.65 19.07
C GLU A 277 -8.72 9.33 18.45
N ASP A 278 -9.99 8.95 18.63
CA ASP A 278 -10.47 7.73 17.98
C ASP A 278 -10.68 7.98 16.47
N VAL A 279 -10.06 7.12 15.67
CA VAL A 279 -9.99 7.33 14.21
C VAL A 279 -11.35 7.06 13.58
N GLY A 280 -12.07 6.03 14.04
CA GLY A 280 -13.38 5.67 13.48
C GLY A 280 -14.43 6.75 13.67
N ASP A 281 -14.54 7.29 14.89
CA ASP A 281 -15.46 8.39 15.20
C ASP A 281 -15.10 9.67 14.44
N LEU A 282 -13.80 9.98 14.33
CA LEU A 282 -13.34 11.12 13.57
C LEU A 282 -13.63 10.98 12.07
N VAL A 283 -13.52 9.77 11.51
CA VAL A 283 -13.90 9.49 10.12
C VAL A 283 -15.39 9.76 9.92
N ASN A 284 -16.26 9.24 10.80
CA ASN A 284 -17.70 9.46 10.68
C ASN A 284 -18.04 10.96 10.76
N ASN A 285 -17.51 11.68 11.76
CA ASN A 285 -17.69 13.13 11.89
C ASN A 285 -17.21 13.89 10.63
N THR A 286 -16.06 13.49 10.07
CA THR A 286 -15.56 14.10 8.83
C THR A 286 -16.51 13.87 7.66
N LEU A 287 -17.07 12.67 7.51
CA LEU A 287 -18.03 12.37 6.45
C LEU A 287 -19.32 13.17 6.59
N GLU A 288 -19.79 13.40 7.82
CA GLU A 288 -20.95 14.25 8.08
C GLU A 288 -20.67 15.71 7.69
N ILE A 289 -19.51 16.26 8.05
CA ILE A 289 -19.11 17.62 7.66
C ILE A 289 -19.03 17.74 6.13
N LEU A 290 -18.47 16.73 5.45
CA LEU A 290 -18.40 16.69 4.00
C LEU A 290 -19.78 16.59 3.32
N GLU A 291 -20.74 15.91 3.96
CA GLU A 291 -22.12 15.84 3.50
C GLU A 291 -22.84 17.18 3.69
N ARG A 292 -22.70 17.82 4.86
CA ARG A 292 -23.36 19.10 5.19
C ARG A 292 -22.91 20.25 4.27
N HIS A 293 -21.62 20.30 3.92
CA HIS A 293 -21.05 21.38 3.12
C HIS A 293 -20.88 21.04 1.62
N GLY A 294 -21.10 19.79 1.20
CA GLY A 294 -20.86 19.33 -0.17
C GLY A 294 -22.05 19.48 -1.13
N GLY A 295 -23.18 20.04 -0.66
CA GLY A 295 -24.38 20.23 -1.47
C GLY A 295 -25.12 18.94 -1.84
N ALA A 296 -26.08 19.04 -2.76
CA ALA A 296 -27.04 17.97 -3.06
C ALA A 296 -26.43 16.65 -3.53
N HIS A 297 -25.24 16.68 -4.15
CA HIS A 297 -24.59 15.50 -4.72
C HIS A 297 -23.54 14.86 -3.79
N ALA A 298 -23.30 15.41 -2.60
CA ALA A 298 -22.28 14.90 -1.68
C ALA A 298 -22.60 13.48 -1.22
N PHE A 299 -23.81 13.24 -0.69
CA PHE A 299 -24.22 11.95 -0.15
C PHE A 299 -24.07 10.81 -1.16
N ILE A 300 -24.55 11.00 -2.40
CA ILE A 300 -24.47 9.98 -3.45
C ILE A 300 -23.02 9.59 -3.71
N ASN A 301 -22.12 10.55 -3.86
CA ASN A 301 -20.69 10.30 -4.11
C ASN A 301 -20.01 9.63 -2.92
N ILE A 302 -20.35 10.04 -1.69
CA ILE A 302 -19.85 9.40 -0.45
C ILE A 302 -20.32 7.94 -0.40
N LYS A 303 -21.61 7.67 -0.62
CA LYS A 303 -22.22 6.33 -0.57
C LYS A 303 -21.61 5.38 -1.62
N TYR A 304 -21.30 5.90 -2.82
CA TYR A 304 -20.60 5.12 -3.85
C TYR A 304 -19.20 4.67 -3.42
N MET A 305 -18.48 5.49 -2.64
CA MET A 305 -17.12 5.18 -2.19
C MET A 305 -17.11 4.40 -0.88
N ILE A 306 -18.04 4.70 0.03
CA ILE A 306 -18.18 4.08 1.35
C ILE A 306 -19.61 3.55 1.48
N PRO A 307 -19.87 2.30 1.03
CA PRO A 307 -21.21 1.72 1.04
C PRO A 307 -21.83 1.64 2.44
N THR A 308 -21.01 1.56 3.48
CA THR A 308 -21.45 1.47 4.88
C THR A 308 -21.87 2.81 5.48
N TYR A 309 -21.73 3.93 4.77
CA TYR A 309 -22.09 5.25 5.29
C TYR A 309 -23.61 5.46 5.26
N GLU A 310 -24.13 6.07 6.31
CA GLU A 310 -25.54 6.43 6.48
C GLU A 310 -25.62 7.96 6.63
N SER A 311 -26.64 8.57 6.02
CA SER A 311 -26.77 10.03 6.01
C SER A 311 -27.09 10.54 7.42
N SER A 312 -26.46 11.65 7.80
CA SER A 312 -26.76 12.34 9.07
C SER A 312 -27.83 13.44 8.93
N VAL A 313 -28.12 13.91 7.72
CA VAL A 313 -28.95 15.11 7.47
C VAL A 313 -30.40 14.76 7.10
N ALA A 314 -30.64 13.56 6.55
CA ALA A 314 -31.95 13.15 6.01
C ALA A 314 -32.87 12.39 6.99
N ASN A 315 -32.71 12.57 8.30
CA ASN A 315 -33.62 12.02 9.33
C ASN A 315 -34.53 13.09 9.93
#